data_AF-K1QXF6-F1
#
_entry.id   AF-K1QXF6-F1
#
_cell.length_a   1.000
_cell.length_b   1.000
_cell.length_c   1.000
_cell.angle_alpha   90.00
_cell.angle_beta   90.00
_cell.angle_gamma   90.00
#
_symmetry.space_group_name_H-M   'P 1'
#
loop_
_entity.id
_entity.type
_entity.pdbx_description
1 polymer ?
#
loop_
_entity_poly.entity_id
_entity_poly.type
_entity_poly.pdbx_seq_one_letter_code
_entity_poly.pdbx_strand_id
1 'polypeptide(L)'
;MNELSKEYFIIQIRDLENRLQRYQKRCDELEVNRGNYNEKFEQLEKQKNDIVDYLKKEINKKNDDIEDLNEQLIGLQQTRELEKEQAHATIQQIKTELQETKDQLTSDNMILGGKLASLEEFKVHREELMAKFANMEKELEQKDEDHKSAIYDLEKKAVLDKSRLKSEMVQRVNQVAAEFRRVSNKQMAETTKNTIRENVSITAQLAKMSDKTMELIQENDELKKKERQQKQHIEMLEDNEKTLAKKNHSHQKLIKMLTDKCRNQEALIAEFDSREQEYQELDAEIDFLKQQVESQREEIQSLAKENEQLQEDLKEAKTKFRAEKRNKEKVDRILYDAAEAIKMMLQKSDDTESESGYNDIEKKDNMLENLLILLNSAAAIGIGPQPEEFGKYEMRQKSASEMPGSKQGLKRGMLPMSPVARSGGTLPHYQLGDLGLIPRPKNHIPTSVDKMRVLSATTRLGGLRKVLTKSVAVQTVSAPKALFYADQLLSKAPTGTQEAVISMTTERIRSPGMPLGPIHTAKATSKVY
;
A
#
# COMPACT_ATOMS: atom_id res chain seq x y z
N MET A 1 12.66 -112.40 -74.98
CA MET A 1 13.08 -111.57 -73.82
C MET A 1 13.74 -112.50 -72.83
N ASN A 2 15.07 -112.46 -72.71
CA ASN A 2 15.86 -113.40 -71.90
C ASN A 2 15.55 -113.25 -70.41
N GLU A 3 15.36 -114.36 -69.71
CA GLU A 3 15.14 -114.42 -68.25
C GLU A 3 16.24 -113.68 -67.47
N LEU A 4 17.48 -113.67 -68.00
CA LEU A 4 18.63 -112.95 -67.46
C LEU A 4 18.42 -111.42 -67.37
N SER A 5 17.73 -110.82 -68.35
CA SER A 5 17.43 -109.38 -68.35
C SER A 5 16.34 -109.04 -67.33
N LYS A 6 15.40 -109.96 -67.11
CA LYS A 6 14.35 -109.83 -66.09
C LYS A 6 14.94 -109.91 -64.68
N GLU A 7 15.87 -110.83 -64.43
CA GLU A 7 16.61 -110.90 -63.15
C GLU A 7 17.44 -109.64 -62.88
N TYR A 8 18.14 -109.10 -63.89
CA TYR A 8 18.90 -107.86 -63.75
C TYR A 8 18.01 -106.68 -63.31
N PHE A 9 16.85 -106.50 -63.96
CA PHE A 9 15.91 -105.45 -63.57
C PHE A 9 15.28 -105.69 -62.19
N ILE A 10 15.03 -106.94 -61.78
CA ILE A 10 14.54 -107.25 -60.43
C ILE A 10 15.57 -106.90 -59.36
N ILE A 11 16.86 -107.18 -59.61
CA ILE A 11 17.96 -106.79 -58.71
C ILE A 11 18.06 -105.27 -58.62
N GLN A 12 17.95 -104.56 -59.76
CA GLN A 12 17.98 -103.10 -59.80
C GLN A 12 16.78 -102.47 -59.08
N ILE A 13 15.57 -103.02 -59.25
CA ILE A 13 14.37 -102.59 -58.52
C ILE A 13 14.58 -102.79 -57.02
N ARG A 14 15.08 -103.95 -56.57
CA ARG A 14 15.38 -104.17 -55.15
C ARG A 14 16.43 -103.21 -54.59
N ASP A 15 17.47 -102.88 -55.36
CA ASP A 15 18.47 -101.91 -54.90
C ASP A 15 17.90 -100.49 -54.80
N LEU A 16 17.06 -100.08 -55.77
CA LEU A 16 16.34 -98.82 -55.74
C LEU A 16 15.31 -98.75 -54.60
N GLU A 17 14.58 -99.83 -54.35
CA GLU A 17 13.66 -99.96 -53.21
C GLU A 17 14.41 -99.87 -51.88
N ASN A 18 15.55 -100.56 -51.73
CA ASN A 18 16.40 -100.45 -50.54
C ASN A 18 16.96 -99.03 -50.36
N ARG A 19 17.29 -98.34 -51.45
CA ARG A 19 17.77 -96.95 -51.42
C ARG A 19 16.63 -95.99 -51.06
N LEU A 20 15.43 -96.20 -51.58
CA LEU A 20 14.23 -95.44 -51.24
C LEU A 20 13.86 -95.64 -49.78
N GLN A 21 13.91 -96.87 -49.27
CA GLN A 21 13.67 -97.17 -47.86
C GLN A 21 14.72 -96.51 -46.95
N ARG A 22 15.99 -96.46 -47.36
CA ARG A 22 17.04 -95.72 -46.64
C ARG A 22 16.79 -94.21 -46.62
N TYR A 23 16.35 -93.64 -47.75
CA TYR A 23 16.00 -92.22 -47.80
C TYR A 23 14.75 -91.92 -46.97
N GLN A 24 13.74 -92.79 -47.00
CA GLN A 24 12.53 -92.64 -46.18
C GLN A 24 12.86 -92.69 -44.70
N LYS A 25 13.63 -93.70 -44.24
CA LYS A 25 14.11 -93.74 -42.85
C LYS A 25 14.88 -92.48 -42.45
N ARG A 26 15.74 -91.98 -43.34
CA ARG A 26 16.49 -90.74 -43.10
C ARG A 26 15.57 -89.51 -43.04
N CYS A 27 14.53 -89.45 -43.87
CA CYS A 27 13.53 -88.38 -43.81
C CYS A 27 12.74 -88.45 -42.49
N ASP A 28 12.26 -89.64 -42.11
CA ASP A 28 11.54 -89.87 -40.85
C ASP A 28 12.42 -89.49 -39.64
N GLU A 29 13.70 -89.88 -39.64
CA GLU A 29 14.68 -89.49 -38.61
C GLU A 29 14.89 -87.96 -38.56
N LEU A 30 14.97 -87.29 -39.71
CA LEU A 30 15.11 -85.84 -39.77
C LEU A 30 13.84 -85.12 -39.32
N GLU A 31 12.65 -85.66 -39.60
CA GLU A 31 11.37 -85.12 -39.14
C GLU A 31 11.23 -85.24 -37.62
N VAL A 32 11.56 -86.40 -37.05
CA VAL A 32 11.58 -86.60 -35.59
C VAL A 32 12.61 -85.67 -34.93
N ASN A 33 13.82 -85.55 -35.49
CA ASN A 33 14.82 -84.64 -34.97
C ASN A 33 14.37 -83.17 -35.06
N ARG A 34 13.75 -82.76 -36.17
CA ARG A 34 13.18 -81.42 -36.32
C ARG A 34 12.08 -81.15 -35.29
N GLY A 35 11.20 -82.12 -35.02
CA GLY A 35 10.21 -82.06 -33.95
C GLY A 35 10.86 -81.85 -32.58
N ASN A 36 11.84 -82.69 -32.24
CA ASN A 36 12.60 -82.60 -30.98
C ASN A 36 13.30 -81.24 -30.82
N TYR A 37 13.86 -80.67 -31.89
CA TYR A 37 14.47 -79.33 -31.83
C TYR A 37 13.42 -78.24 -31.62
N ASN A 38 12.28 -78.30 -32.32
CA ASN A 38 11.20 -77.34 -32.13
C ASN A 38 10.66 -77.36 -30.70
N GLU A 39 10.44 -78.54 -30.12
CA GLU A 39 10.01 -78.67 -28.72
C GLU A 39 11.04 -78.05 -27.76
N LYS A 40 12.33 -78.29 -27.98
CA LYS A 40 13.41 -77.67 -27.19
C LYS A 40 13.42 -76.15 -27.34
N PHE A 41 13.20 -75.62 -28.54
CA PHE A 41 13.11 -74.17 -28.77
C PHE A 41 11.90 -73.58 -28.05
N GLU A 42 10.74 -74.22 -28.15
CA GLU A 42 9.53 -73.76 -27.46
C GLU A 42 9.70 -73.79 -25.93
N GLN A 43 10.35 -74.83 -25.39
CA GLN A 43 10.69 -74.90 -23.96
C GLN A 43 11.64 -73.77 -23.54
N LEU A 44 12.69 -73.50 -24.34
CA LEU A 44 13.62 -72.39 -24.07
C LEU A 44 12.95 -71.03 -24.15
N GLU A 45 12.03 -70.83 -25.11
CA GLU A 45 11.24 -69.60 -25.21
C GLU A 45 10.33 -69.41 -24.01
N LYS A 46 9.64 -70.46 -23.56
CA LYS A 46 8.83 -70.43 -22.34
C LYS A 46 9.67 -70.08 -21.11
N GLN A 47 10.79 -70.78 -20.90
CA GLN A 47 11.70 -70.49 -19.79
C GLN A 47 12.25 -69.06 -19.83
N LYS A 48 12.63 -68.57 -21.02
CA LYS A 48 13.09 -67.19 -21.19
C LYS A 48 11.98 -66.20 -20.83
N ASN A 49 10.76 -66.43 -21.30
CA ASN A 49 9.62 -65.56 -21.00
C ASN A 49 9.30 -65.57 -19.50
N ASP A 50 9.32 -66.74 -18.84
CA ASP A 50 9.12 -66.86 -17.40
C ASP A 50 10.19 -66.09 -16.60
N ILE A 51 11.46 -66.19 -17.01
CA ILE A 51 12.56 -65.42 -16.41
C ILE A 51 12.34 -63.92 -16.60
N VAL A 52 11.98 -63.49 -17.82
CA VAL A 52 11.71 -62.08 -18.12
C VAL A 52 10.54 -61.56 -17.29
N ASP A 53 9.46 -62.33 -17.14
CA ASP A 53 8.30 -61.93 -16.35
C ASP A 53 8.61 -61.88 -14.85
N TYR A 54 9.44 -62.81 -14.35
CA TYR A 54 9.95 -62.77 -12.99
C TYR A 54 10.79 -61.50 -12.76
N LEU A 55 11.75 -61.21 -13.64
CA LEU A 55 12.60 -60.02 -13.53
C LEU A 55 11.79 -58.72 -13.65
N LYS A 56 10.79 -58.66 -14.53
CA LYS A 56 9.87 -57.51 -14.62
C LYS A 56 9.10 -57.31 -13.32
N LYS A 57 8.55 -58.39 -12.75
CA LYS A 57 7.84 -58.32 -11.45
C LYS A 57 8.77 -57.87 -10.33
N GLU A 58 10.01 -58.33 -10.32
CA GLU A 58 11.00 -57.93 -9.32
C GLU A 58 11.40 -56.46 -9.48
N ILE A 59 11.63 -55.99 -10.70
CA ILE A 59 11.89 -54.58 -11.00
C ILE A 59 10.73 -53.70 -10.58
N ASN A 60 9.48 -54.08 -10.89
CA ASN A 60 8.30 -53.31 -10.50
C ASN A 60 8.18 -53.22 -8.97
N LYS A 61 8.35 -54.33 -8.25
CA LYS A 61 8.38 -54.30 -6.78
C LYS A 61 9.45 -53.36 -6.24
N LYS A 62 10.65 -53.37 -6.84
CA LYS A 62 11.72 -52.45 -6.44
C LYS A 62 11.40 -51.00 -6.76
N ASN A 63 10.69 -50.72 -7.84
CA ASN A 63 10.22 -49.37 -8.14
C ASN A 63 9.15 -48.91 -7.14
N ASP A 64 8.19 -49.76 -6.81
CA ASP A 64 7.16 -49.48 -5.80
C ASP A 64 7.84 -49.21 -4.43
N ASP A 65 8.81 -50.05 -4.02
CA ASP A 65 9.61 -49.83 -2.79
C ASP A 65 10.35 -48.48 -2.83
N ILE A 66 10.88 -48.07 -3.99
CA ILE A 66 11.58 -46.78 -4.17
C ILE A 66 10.59 -45.62 -4.07
N GLU A 67 9.40 -45.75 -4.64
CA GLU A 67 8.34 -44.73 -4.56
C GLU A 67 7.89 -44.55 -3.11
N ASP A 68 7.59 -45.63 -2.39
CA ASP A 68 7.20 -45.59 -0.97
C ASP A 68 8.29 -44.93 -0.09
N LEU A 69 9.57 -45.29 -0.31
CA LEU A 69 10.68 -44.68 0.42
C LEU A 69 10.87 -43.20 0.08
N ASN A 70 10.64 -42.81 -1.17
CA ASN A 70 10.69 -41.41 -1.59
C ASN A 70 9.55 -40.59 -0.95
N GLU A 71 8.33 -41.11 -0.92
CA GLU A 71 7.20 -40.45 -0.24
C GLU A 71 7.47 -40.27 1.25
N GLN A 72 7.97 -41.30 1.92
CA GLN A 72 8.37 -41.22 3.33
C GLN A 72 9.48 -40.19 3.54
N LEU A 73 10.48 -40.15 2.66
CA LEU A 73 11.58 -39.19 2.73
C LEU A 73 11.09 -37.75 2.57
N ILE A 74 10.18 -37.50 1.61
CA ILE A 74 9.57 -36.19 1.40
C ILE A 74 8.74 -35.79 2.64
N GLY A 75 7.93 -36.69 3.18
CA GLY A 75 7.13 -36.44 4.39
C GLY A 75 7.99 -36.12 5.61
N LEU A 76 9.09 -36.84 5.80
CA LEU A 76 10.07 -36.57 6.86
C LEU A 76 10.78 -35.23 6.65
N GLN A 77 11.13 -34.88 5.41
CA GLN A 77 11.74 -33.58 5.10
C GLN A 77 10.79 -32.42 5.42
N GLN A 78 9.52 -32.51 5.01
CA GLN A 78 8.50 -31.51 5.31
C GLN A 78 8.27 -31.36 6.81
N THR A 79 8.17 -32.47 7.54
CA THR A 79 7.98 -32.44 9.00
C THR A 79 9.18 -31.79 9.70
N ARG A 80 10.41 -32.13 9.30
CA ARG A 80 11.64 -31.50 9.80
C ARG A 80 11.68 -30.01 9.49
N GLU A 81 11.24 -29.59 8.31
CA GLU A 81 11.17 -28.17 7.93
C GLU A 81 10.16 -27.40 8.78
N LEU A 82 8.97 -27.97 9.00
CA LEU A 82 7.96 -27.40 9.88
C LEU A 82 8.44 -27.29 11.33
N GLU A 83 9.07 -28.33 11.87
CA GLU A 83 9.66 -28.30 13.22
C GLU A 83 10.75 -27.23 13.32
N LYS A 84 11.59 -27.09 12.29
CA LYS A 84 12.63 -26.07 12.24
C LYS A 84 12.04 -24.66 12.18
N GLU A 85 10.99 -24.45 11.40
CA GLU A 85 10.27 -23.17 11.33
C GLU A 85 9.62 -22.82 12.67
N GLN A 86 8.96 -23.78 13.32
CA GLN A 86 8.38 -23.61 14.66
C GLN A 86 9.45 -23.30 15.71
N ALA A 87 10.58 -24.00 15.69
CA ALA A 87 11.71 -23.73 16.58
C ALA A 87 12.30 -22.33 16.32
N HIS A 88 12.43 -21.92 15.06
CA HIS A 88 12.87 -20.56 14.73
C HIS A 88 11.88 -19.49 15.20
N ALA A 89 10.57 -19.70 15.02
CA ALA A 89 9.54 -18.79 15.47
C ALA A 89 9.53 -18.63 16.99
N THR A 90 9.62 -19.73 17.74
CA THR A 90 9.70 -19.69 19.22
C THR A 90 10.98 -19.02 19.71
N ILE A 91 12.12 -19.25 19.07
CA ILE A 91 13.37 -18.55 19.39
C ILE A 91 13.25 -17.05 19.12
N GLN A 92 12.63 -16.65 18.00
CA GLN A 92 12.40 -15.24 17.68
C GLN A 92 11.47 -14.59 18.72
N GLN A 93 10.37 -15.25 19.07
CA GLN A 93 9.45 -14.78 20.10
C GLN A 93 10.14 -14.59 21.45
N ILE A 94 10.91 -15.59 21.92
CA ILE A 94 11.63 -15.47 23.19
C ILE A 94 12.65 -14.33 23.13
N LYS A 95 13.33 -14.13 21.99
CA LYS A 95 14.25 -13.01 21.80
C LYS A 95 13.55 -11.66 21.86
N THR A 96 12.37 -11.52 21.26
CA THR A 96 11.60 -10.27 21.32
C THR A 96 11.11 -10.01 22.74
N GLU A 97 10.57 -11.01 23.43
CA GLU A 97 10.13 -10.90 24.83
C GLU A 97 11.29 -10.54 25.77
N LEU A 98 12.47 -11.15 25.59
CA LEU A 98 13.67 -10.82 26.36
C LEU A 98 14.17 -9.40 26.07
N GLN A 99 14.06 -8.93 24.83
CA GLN A 99 14.46 -7.58 24.47
C GLN A 99 13.49 -6.54 25.06
N GLU A 100 12.18 -6.79 24.99
CA GLU A 100 11.15 -5.94 25.61
C GLU A 100 11.30 -5.87 27.13
N THR A 101 11.50 -7.00 27.81
CA THR A 101 11.74 -7.03 29.26
C THR A 101 13.02 -6.31 29.66
N LYS A 102 14.09 -6.45 28.87
CA LYS A 102 15.33 -5.69 29.06
C LYS A 102 15.09 -4.19 28.91
N ASP A 103 14.37 -3.76 27.89
CA ASP A 103 14.08 -2.35 27.64
C ASP A 103 13.20 -1.76 28.75
N GLN A 104 12.23 -2.53 29.25
CA GLN A 104 11.39 -2.17 30.39
C GLN A 104 12.23 -2.01 31.68
N LEU A 105 13.08 -3.00 32.03
CA LEU A 105 13.96 -2.91 33.19
C LEU A 105 14.98 -1.77 33.08
N THR A 106 15.42 -1.45 31.86
CA THR A 106 16.32 -0.31 31.61
C THR A 106 15.60 1.01 31.86
N SER A 107 14.37 1.15 31.36
CA SER A 107 13.51 2.30 31.62
C SER A 107 13.24 2.49 33.12
N ASP A 108 12.90 1.42 33.82
CA ASP A 108 12.66 1.44 35.26
C ASP A 108 13.91 1.85 36.04
N ASN A 109 15.10 1.35 35.66
CA ASN A 109 16.37 1.79 36.25
C ASN A 109 16.65 3.28 35.99
N MET A 110 16.34 3.81 34.80
CA MET A 110 16.49 5.25 34.54
C MET A 110 15.54 6.07 35.42
N ILE A 111 14.28 5.64 35.60
CA ILE A 111 13.31 6.30 36.46
C ILE A 111 13.76 6.25 37.93
N LEU A 112 14.24 5.10 38.40
CA LEU A 112 14.76 4.94 39.76
C LEU A 112 16.02 5.80 39.97
N GLY A 113 16.91 5.87 38.98
CA GLY A 113 18.06 6.77 39.00
C GLY A 113 17.64 8.24 39.12
N GLY A 114 16.61 8.65 38.37
CA GLY A 114 16.03 10.00 38.49
C GLY A 114 15.44 10.27 39.88
N LYS A 115 14.67 9.32 40.43
CA LYS A 115 14.12 9.43 41.80
C LYS A 115 15.23 9.51 42.85
N LEU A 116 16.31 8.76 42.70
CA LEU A 116 17.45 8.79 43.60
C LEU A 116 18.13 10.16 43.56
N ALA A 117 18.38 10.72 42.37
CA ALA A 117 18.93 12.06 42.22
C ALA A 117 18.05 13.12 42.89
N SER A 118 16.72 13.07 42.69
CA SER A 118 15.80 13.98 43.40
C SER A 118 15.81 13.80 44.92
N LEU A 119 16.02 12.58 45.41
CA LEU A 119 16.14 12.32 46.85
C LEU A 119 17.46 12.86 47.42
N GLU A 120 18.55 12.75 46.66
CA GLU A 120 19.85 13.34 47.02
C GLU A 120 19.77 14.87 47.05
N GLU A 121 19.16 15.49 46.06
CA GLU A 121 18.88 16.94 46.04
C GLU A 121 18.06 17.36 47.27
N PHE A 122 16.99 16.62 47.58
CA PHE A 122 16.19 16.89 48.78
C PHE A 122 17.01 16.77 50.07
N LYS A 123 17.88 15.77 50.17
CA LYS A 123 18.76 15.59 51.33
C LYS A 123 19.72 16.76 51.49
N VAL A 124 20.36 17.20 50.40
CA VAL A 124 21.26 18.37 50.39
C VAL A 124 20.51 19.62 50.84
N HIS A 125 19.34 19.91 50.27
CA HIS A 125 18.54 21.07 50.68
C HIS A 125 18.11 21.03 52.14
N ARG A 126 17.76 19.85 52.66
CA ARG A 126 17.45 19.68 54.08
C ARG A 126 18.66 20.00 54.95
N GLU A 127 19.84 19.53 54.59
CA GLU A 127 21.09 19.80 55.32
C GLU A 127 21.48 21.28 55.28
N GLU A 128 21.37 21.92 54.12
CA GLU A 128 21.56 23.37 53.96
C GLU A 128 20.60 24.18 54.82
N LEU A 129 19.32 23.78 54.87
CA LEU A 129 18.31 24.44 55.67
C LEU A 129 18.58 24.27 57.17
N MET A 130 18.92 23.05 57.61
CA MET A 130 19.31 22.78 59.00
C MET A 130 20.54 23.60 59.41
N ALA A 131 21.55 23.72 58.52
CA ALA A 131 22.73 24.55 58.77
C ALA A 131 22.37 26.04 58.91
N LYS A 132 21.44 26.55 58.09
CA LYS A 132 20.94 27.93 58.21
C LYS A 132 20.22 28.16 59.54
N PHE A 133 19.39 27.21 59.99
CA PHE A 133 18.73 27.30 61.29
C PHE A 133 19.73 27.32 62.43
N ALA A 134 20.71 26.42 62.44
CA ALA A 134 21.75 26.40 63.46
C ALA A 134 22.57 27.71 63.50
N ASN A 135 22.87 28.29 62.33
CA ASN A 135 23.54 29.60 62.26
C ASN A 135 22.66 30.73 62.81
N MET A 136 21.37 30.76 62.47
CA MET A 136 20.44 31.76 63.01
C MET A 136 20.26 31.65 64.52
N GLU A 137 20.14 30.43 65.06
CA GLU A 137 20.07 30.20 66.51
C GLU A 137 21.32 30.72 67.21
N LYS A 138 22.51 30.43 66.66
CA LYS A 138 23.79 30.93 67.19
C LYS A 138 23.90 32.45 67.13
N GLU A 139 23.48 33.09 66.03
CA GLU A 139 23.46 34.56 65.92
C GLU A 139 22.49 35.19 66.93
N LEU A 140 21.36 34.53 67.20
CA LEU A 140 20.35 35.01 68.15
C LEU A 140 20.87 34.90 69.58
N GLU A 141 21.50 33.76 69.93
CA GLU A 141 22.18 33.58 71.21
C GLU A 141 23.29 34.61 71.43
N GLN A 142 24.11 34.87 70.41
CA GLN A 142 25.15 35.89 70.47
C GLN A 142 24.56 37.30 70.67
N LYS A 143 23.47 37.66 69.98
CA LYS A 143 22.80 38.94 70.21
C LYS A 143 22.22 39.04 71.61
N ASP A 144 21.65 37.96 72.15
CA ASP A 144 21.13 37.94 73.52
C ASP A 144 22.25 38.13 74.55
N GLU A 145 23.43 37.52 74.34
CA GLU A 145 24.62 37.77 75.17
C GLU A 145 25.11 39.22 75.05
N ASP A 146 25.24 39.74 73.83
CA ASP A 146 25.65 41.12 73.57
C ASP A 146 24.67 42.12 74.22
N HIS A 147 23.37 41.86 74.13
CA HIS A 147 22.32 42.67 74.78
C HIS A 147 22.41 42.59 76.30
N LYS A 148 22.62 41.41 76.89
CA LYS A 148 22.84 41.26 78.35
C LYS A 148 24.08 42.03 78.80
N SER A 149 25.17 41.95 78.05
CA SER A 149 26.40 42.71 78.33
C SER A 149 26.16 44.22 78.23
N ALA A 150 25.46 44.68 77.18
CA ALA A 150 25.14 46.09 76.99
C ALA A 150 24.24 46.63 78.11
N ILE A 151 23.24 45.85 78.56
CA ILE A 151 22.41 46.19 79.71
C ILE A 151 23.27 46.32 80.97
N TYR A 152 24.15 45.34 81.23
CA TYR A 152 25.04 45.38 82.38
C TYR A 152 25.96 46.62 82.37
N ASP A 153 26.54 46.97 81.23
CA ASP A 153 27.37 48.16 81.07
C ASP A 153 26.59 49.46 81.26
N LEU A 154 25.35 49.53 80.73
CA LEU A 154 24.45 50.66 80.92
C LEU A 154 24.04 50.81 82.39
N GLU A 155 23.70 49.72 83.07
CA GLU A 155 23.39 49.70 84.50
C GLU A 155 24.59 50.16 85.33
N LYS A 156 25.77 49.60 85.06
CA LYS A 156 27.03 50.00 85.70
C LYS A 156 27.30 51.49 85.49
N LYS A 157 27.17 52.00 84.26
CA LYS A 157 27.37 53.41 83.94
C LYS A 157 26.33 54.29 84.64
N ALA A 158 25.06 53.89 84.66
CA ALA A 158 24.01 54.60 85.36
C ALA A 158 24.25 54.66 86.88
N VAL A 159 24.77 53.60 87.49
CA VAL A 159 25.14 53.60 88.92
C VAL A 159 26.32 54.55 89.19
N LEU A 160 27.33 54.54 88.33
CA LEU A 160 28.47 55.46 88.42
C LEU A 160 28.04 56.92 88.22
N ASP A 161 27.25 57.20 87.19
CA ASP A 161 26.73 58.54 86.92
C ASP A 161 25.77 59.02 88.00
N LYS A 162 24.93 58.15 88.58
CA LYS A 162 24.11 58.49 89.76
C LYS A 162 24.97 58.86 90.96
N SER A 163 26.09 58.17 91.17
CA SER A 163 27.03 58.48 92.25
C SER A 163 27.76 59.80 92.00
N ARG A 164 28.23 60.03 90.76
CA ARG A 164 28.84 61.29 90.32
C ARG A 164 27.86 62.45 90.48
N LEU A 165 26.63 62.31 90.00
CA LEU A 165 25.58 63.33 90.07
C LEU A 165 25.21 63.64 91.52
N LYS A 166 25.14 62.64 92.41
CA LYS A 166 24.96 62.89 93.85
C LYS A 166 26.10 63.73 94.43
N SER A 167 27.35 63.42 94.09
CA SER A 167 28.52 64.20 94.51
C SER A 167 28.47 65.63 93.98
N GLU A 168 28.20 65.80 92.68
CA GLU A 168 28.05 67.10 92.04
C GLU A 168 26.86 67.88 92.61
N MET A 169 25.73 67.24 92.90
CA MET A 169 24.56 67.87 93.50
C MET A 169 24.89 68.38 94.90
N VAL A 170 25.56 67.58 95.74
CA VAL A 170 26.02 68.03 97.07
C VAL A 170 26.96 69.22 96.93
N GLN A 171 27.90 69.16 96.00
CA GLN A 171 28.83 70.26 95.73
C GLN A 171 28.12 71.52 95.23
N ARG A 172 27.17 71.40 94.29
CA ARG A 172 26.37 72.51 93.79
C ARG A 172 25.41 73.04 94.82
N VAL A 173 24.80 72.23 95.67
CA VAL A 173 23.96 72.72 96.78
C VAL A 173 24.81 73.53 97.75
N ASN A 174 26.04 73.09 98.05
CA ASN A 174 26.98 73.89 98.84
C ASN A 174 27.38 75.20 98.14
N GLN A 175 27.61 75.14 96.82
CA GLN A 175 27.97 76.32 96.03
C GLN A 175 26.78 77.28 95.83
N VAL A 176 25.58 76.77 95.63
CA VAL A 176 24.32 77.52 95.55
C VAL A 176 23.94 78.07 96.91
N ALA A 177 24.23 77.39 98.02
CA ALA A 177 24.09 77.97 99.35
C ALA A 177 25.10 79.13 99.56
N ALA A 178 26.32 79.00 99.04
CA ALA A 178 27.31 80.07 99.06
C ALA A 178 26.95 81.24 98.13
N GLU A 179 26.42 80.95 96.94
CA GLU A 179 25.98 81.92 95.95
C GLU A 179 24.62 82.53 96.33
N PHE A 180 23.69 81.84 97.00
CA PHE A 180 22.46 82.45 97.54
C PHE A 180 22.81 83.49 98.60
N ARG A 181 23.81 83.22 99.45
CA ARG A 181 24.37 84.23 100.37
C ARG A 181 24.98 85.42 99.63
N ARG A 182 25.45 85.23 98.40
CA ARG A 182 26.16 86.23 97.58
C ARG A 182 25.24 87.04 96.65
N VAL A 183 24.25 86.37 96.06
CA VAL A 183 23.26 86.87 95.10
C VAL A 183 22.06 87.48 95.81
N SER A 184 21.74 87.05 97.04
CA SER A 184 20.85 87.82 97.93
C SER A 184 21.37 89.23 98.19
N ASN A 185 22.69 89.45 98.07
CA ASN A 185 23.30 90.77 98.17
C ASN A 185 23.32 91.55 96.83
N LYS A 186 22.78 91.01 95.72
CA LYS A 186 22.92 91.61 94.39
C LYS A 186 21.73 91.31 93.45
N GLN A 187 20.54 91.79 93.78
CA GLN A 187 19.47 92.10 92.79
C GLN A 187 19.93 93.32 91.95
N MET A 188 19.58 93.60 90.68
CA MET A 188 18.45 93.32 89.76
C MET A 188 19.01 93.26 88.31
N ALA A 189 18.49 92.58 87.28
CA ALA A 189 17.15 92.39 86.68
C ALA A 189 16.73 93.47 85.65
N GLU A 190 17.32 93.46 84.44
CA GLU A 190 16.67 94.03 83.24
C GLU A 190 17.18 93.47 81.89
N THR A 191 18.49 93.29 81.71
CA THR A 191 19.09 92.74 80.47
C THR A 191 18.58 91.32 80.12
N THR A 192 18.30 90.51 81.14
CA THR A 192 17.81 89.13 80.99
C THR A 192 16.45 89.05 80.29
N LYS A 193 15.60 90.06 80.42
CA LYS A 193 14.23 90.04 79.87
C LYS A 193 14.20 90.22 78.36
N ASN A 194 15.14 90.98 77.80
CA ASN A 194 15.23 91.21 76.36
C ASN A 194 15.80 89.99 75.63
N THR A 195 16.83 89.35 76.19
CA THR A 195 17.40 88.10 75.65
C THR A 195 16.39 86.95 75.65
N ILE A 196 15.44 86.92 76.60
CA ILE A 196 14.37 85.92 76.61
C ILE A 196 13.43 86.10 75.42
N ARG A 197 13.04 87.33 75.07
CA ARG A 197 12.11 87.57 73.94
C ARG A 197 12.71 87.18 72.60
N GLU A 198 13.98 87.50 72.38
CA GLU A 198 14.70 87.12 71.15
C GLU A 198 14.85 85.60 71.05
N ASN A 199 15.20 84.92 72.14
CA ASN A 199 15.24 83.46 72.19
C ASN A 199 13.88 82.82 71.89
N VAL A 200 12.78 83.38 72.40
CA VAL A 200 11.42 82.86 72.11
C VAL A 200 11.12 82.98 70.61
N SER A 201 11.48 84.09 69.97
CA SER A 201 11.28 84.28 68.54
C SER A 201 12.09 83.30 67.68
N ILE A 202 13.38 83.13 68.00
CA ILE A 202 14.27 82.19 67.30
C ILE A 202 13.80 80.74 67.51
N THR A 203 13.37 80.40 68.72
CA THR A 203 12.84 79.06 69.04
C THR A 203 11.57 78.77 68.23
N ALA A 204 10.68 79.75 68.07
CA ALA A 204 9.48 79.60 67.25
C ALA A 204 9.80 79.41 65.76
N GLN A 205 10.85 80.04 65.24
CA GLN A 205 11.30 79.82 63.85
C GLN A 205 11.97 78.46 63.67
N LEU A 206 12.79 78.03 64.63
CA LEU A 206 13.39 76.69 64.64
C LEU A 206 12.33 75.59 64.68
N ALA A 207 11.27 75.77 65.47
CA ALA A 207 10.13 74.85 65.50
C ALA A 207 9.49 74.69 64.10
N LYS A 208 9.20 75.80 63.41
CA LYS A 208 8.65 75.75 62.04
C LYS A 208 9.58 75.07 61.03
N MET A 209 10.89 75.32 61.11
CA MET A 209 11.85 74.63 60.24
C MET A 209 11.96 73.14 60.57
N SER A 210 11.87 72.77 61.85
CA SER A 210 11.82 71.38 62.31
C SER A 210 10.58 70.67 61.79
N ASP A 211 9.40 71.30 61.87
CA ASP A 211 8.15 70.76 61.35
C ASP A 211 8.23 70.52 59.83
N LYS A 212 8.78 71.49 59.09
CA LYS A 212 8.96 71.33 57.64
C LYS A 212 9.98 70.23 57.30
N THR A 213 11.02 70.08 58.10
CA THR A 213 11.99 68.99 57.94
C THR A 213 11.34 67.64 58.19
N MET A 214 10.45 67.54 59.19
CA MET A 214 9.69 66.32 59.49
C MET A 214 8.74 65.94 58.34
N GLU A 215 8.02 66.90 57.75
CA GLU A 215 7.17 66.65 56.57
C GLU A 215 7.97 66.10 55.39
N LEU A 216 9.14 66.69 55.10
CA LEU A 216 10.01 66.23 54.01
C LEU A 216 10.57 64.81 54.26
N ILE A 217 10.87 64.47 55.51
CA ILE A 217 11.28 63.11 55.88
C ILE A 217 10.12 62.13 55.63
N GLN A 218 8.90 62.47 56.04
CA GLN A 218 7.72 61.64 55.81
C GLN A 218 7.46 61.43 54.31
N GLU A 219 7.50 62.50 53.50
CA GLU A 219 7.34 62.40 52.05
C GLU A 219 8.45 61.52 51.42
N ASN A 220 9.69 61.66 51.88
CA ASN A 220 10.80 60.84 51.42
C ASN A 220 10.60 59.35 51.75
N ASP A 221 10.11 59.04 52.94
CA ASP A 221 9.83 57.66 53.37
C ASP A 221 8.66 57.05 52.58
N GLU A 222 7.62 57.84 52.28
CA GLU A 222 6.53 57.42 51.39
C GLU A 222 7.02 57.15 49.97
N LEU A 223 7.88 58.02 49.43
CA LEU A 223 8.48 57.83 48.11
C LEU A 223 9.36 56.58 48.07
N LYS A 224 10.19 56.34 49.10
CA LYS A 224 10.97 55.10 49.24
C LYS A 224 10.07 53.86 49.31
N LYS A 225 8.93 53.94 50.00
CA LYS A 225 7.97 52.84 50.06
C LYS A 225 7.37 52.55 48.69
N LYS A 226 6.96 53.59 47.94
CA LYS A 226 6.45 53.46 46.57
C LYS A 226 7.51 52.90 45.63
N GLU A 227 8.76 53.35 45.74
CA GLU A 227 9.89 52.82 44.96
C GLU A 227 10.10 51.32 45.22
N ARG A 228 10.09 50.88 46.48
CA ARG A 228 10.20 49.45 46.82
C ARG A 228 9.06 48.63 46.23
N GLN A 229 7.83 49.12 46.30
CA GLN A 229 6.66 48.45 45.72
C GLN A 229 6.77 48.34 44.18
N GLN A 230 7.21 49.41 43.52
CA GLN A 230 7.44 49.39 42.08
C GLN A 230 8.54 48.41 41.69
N LYS A 231 9.64 48.34 42.44
CA LYS A 231 10.70 47.34 42.22
C LYS A 231 10.17 45.91 42.34
N GLN A 232 9.36 45.62 43.36
CA GLN A 232 8.72 44.31 43.52
C GLN A 232 7.78 43.97 42.35
N HIS A 233 7.02 44.95 41.85
CA HIS A 233 6.17 44.75 40.68
C HIS A 233 6.98 44.46 39.41
N ILE A 234 8.10 45.17 39.20
CA ILE A 234 8.99 44.94 38.06
C ILE A 234 9.55 43.51 38.13
N GLU A 235 10.08 43.09 39.29
CA GLU A 235 10.62 41.74 39.48
C GLU A 235 9.57 40.65 39.18
N MET A 236 8.35 40.81 39.68
CA MET A 236 7.25 39.89 39.40
C MET A 236 6.89 39.82 37.91
N LEU A 237 6.91 40.96 37.21
CA LEU A 237 6.64 41.03 35.78
C LEU A 237 7.76 40.38 34.96
N GLU A 238 9.02 40.59 35.31
CA GLU A 238 10.17 39.94 34.66
C GLU A 238 10.13 38.42 34.81
N ASP A 239 9.78 37.92 36.00
CA ASP A 239 9.64 36.48 36.22
C ASP A 239 8.45 35.89 35.45
N ASN A 240 7.33 36.61 35.40
CA ASN A 240 6.20 36.24 34.55
C ASN A 240 6.59 36.20 33.07
N GLU A 241 7.33 37.19 32.58
CA GLU A 241 7.83 37.21 31.20
C GLU A 241 8.74 36.02 30.91
N LYS A 242 9.71 35.73 31.80
CA LYS A 242 10.62 34.58 31.66
C LYS A 242 9.84 33.26 31.61
N THR A 243 8.85 33.08 32.48
CA THR A 243 8.03 31.84 32.45
C THR A 243 7.17 31.76 31.19
N LEU A 244 6.63 32.89 30.71
CA LEU A 244 5.85 32.94 29.47
C LEU A 244 6.73 32.62 28.26
N ALA A 245 7.95 33.17 28.19
CA ALA A 245 8.90 32.90 27.13
C ALA A 245 9.30 31.42 27.10
N LYS A 246 9.56 30.80 28.25
CA LYS A 246 9.84 29.36 28.36
C LYS A 246 8.66 28.50 27.86
N LYS A 247 7.43 28.84 28.28
CA LYS A 247 6.21 28.15 27.84
C LYS A 247 5.99 28.32 26.33
N ASN A 248 6.16 29.53 25.81
CA ASN A 248 6.02 29.84 24.39
C ASN A 248 7.05 29.06 23.55
N HIS A 249 8.32 29.01 23.98
CA HIS A 249 9.35 28.20 23.33
C HIS A 249 9.00 26.71 23.33
N SER A 250 8.48 26.18 24.44
CA SER A 250 8.00 24.80 24.52
C SER A 250 6.83 24.54 23.57
N HIS A 251 5.86 25.45 23.51
CA HIS A 251 4.72 25.35 22.59
C HIS A 251 5.18 25.44 21.13
N GLN A 252 6.13 26.31 20.80
CA GLN A 252 6.69 26.43 19.46
C GLN A 252 7.42 25.15 19.04
N LYS A 253 8.17 24.50 19.94
CA LYS A 253 8.74 23.17 19.71
C LYS A 253 7.68 22.12 19.46
N LEU A 254 6.62 22.09 20.28
CA LEU A 254 5.50 21.17 20.12
C LEU A 254 4.80 21.36 18.77
N ILE A 255 4.52 22.61 18.39
CA ILE A 255 3.93 22.96 17.09
C ILE A 255 4.83 22.47 15.96
N LYS A 256 6.15 22.66 16.06
CA LYS A 256 7.09 22.17 15.05
C LYS A 256 7.05 20.64 14.93
N MET A 257 7.10 19.92 16.05
CA MET A 257 6.99 18.45 16.05
C MET A 257 5.66 17.96 15.48
N LEU A 258 4.53 18.59 15.83
CA LEU A 258 3.22 18.25 15.29
C LEU A 258 3.15 18.55 13.78
N THR A 259 3.73 19.66 13.33
CA THR A 259 3.78 20.02 11.91
C THR A 259 4.60 18.99 11.12
N ASP A 260 5.75 18.57 11.65
CA ASP A 260 6.57 17.55 11.00
C ASP A 260 5.86 16.19 10.99
N LYS A 261 5.13 15.85 12.06
CA LYS A 261 4.29 14.64 12.10
C LYS A 261 3.16 14.70 11.05
N CYS A 262 2.49 15.84 10.89
CA CYS A 262 1.47 16.01 9.85
C CYS A 262 2.07 15.85 8.45
N ARG A 263 3.24 16.44 8.18
CA ARG A 263 3.93 16.27 6.89
C ARG A 263 4.29 14.81 6.61
N ASN A 264 4.77 14.09 7.62
CA ASN A 264 5.09 12.66 7.48
C ASN A 264 3.82 11.85 7.20
N GLN A 265 2.70 12.19 7.83
CA GLN A 265 1.40 11.56 7.56
C GLN A 265 0.89 11.87 6.16
N GLU A 266 1.03 13.12 5.69
CA GLU A 266 0.68 13.52 4.32
C GLU A 266 1.52 12.75 3.28
N ALA A 267 2.82 12.58 3.53
CA ALA A 267 3.69 11.78 2.66
C ALA A 267 3.26 10.30 2.62
N LEU A 268 2.90 9.73 3.77
CA LEU A 268 2.41 8.35 3.84
C LEU A 268 1.08 8.18 3.11
N ILE A 269 0.17 9.15 3.22
CA ILE A 269 -1.09 9.15 2.46
C ILE A 269 -0.81 9.19 0.95
N ALA A 270 0.11 10.06 0.50
CA ALA A 270 0.48 10.14 -0.91
C ALA A 270 1.10 8.84 -1.45
N GLU A 271 1.85 8.12 -0.63
CA GLU A 271 2.38 6.79 -0.97
C GLU A 271 1.26 5.76 -1.09
N PHE A 272 0.30 5.75 -0.17
CA PHE A 272 -0.87 4.89 -0.25
C PHE A 272 -1.74 5.20 -1.49
N ASP A 273 -1.96 6.47 -1.81
CA ASP A 273 -2.70 6.88 -3.00
C ASP A 273 -2.00 6.41 -4.28
N SER A 274 -0.66 6.51 -4.33
CA SER A 274 0.13 6.04 -5.47
C SER A 274 0.03 4.52 -5.63
N ARG A 275 0.10 3.79 -4.52
CA ARG A 275 -0.06 2.34 -4.51
C ARG A 275 -1.48 1.90 -4.87
N GLU A 276 -2.49 2.65 -4.46
CA GLU A 276 -3.89 2.40 -4.85
C GLU A 276 -4.07 2.59 -6.36
N GLN A 277 -3.43 3.60 -6.96
CA GLN A 277 -3.41 3.77 -8.42
C GLN A 277 -2.75 2.57 -9.12
N GLU A 278 -1.60 2.11 -8.64
CA GLU A 278 -0.95 0.91 -9.19
C GLU A 278 -1.85 -0.33 -9.11
N TYR A 279 -2.58 -0.51 -8.00
CA TYR A 279 -3.54 -1.61 -7.87
C TYR A 279 -4.71 -1.48 -8.87
N GLN A 280 -5.24 -0.26 -9.07
CA GLN A 280 -6.30 -0.02 -10.04
C GLN A 280 -5.83 -0.29 -11.48
N GLU A 281 -4.60 0.08 -11.83
CA GLU A 281 -4.00 -0.23 -13.12
C GLU A 281 -3.82 -1.74 -13.32
N LEU A 282 -3.35 -2.45 -12.28
CA LEU A 282 -3.19 -3.90 -12.32
C LEU A 282 -4.54 -4.62 -12.44
N ASP A 283 -5.57 -4.17 -11.71
CA ASP A 283 -6.93 -4.72 -11.82
C ASP A 283 -7.51 -4.51 -13.23
N ALA A 284 -7.28 -3.34 -13.82
CA ALA A 284 -7.68 -3.06 -15.20
C ALA A 284 -6.96 -3.99 -16.22
N GLU A 285 -5.66 -4.24 -16.02
CA GLU A 285 -4.89 -5.19 -16.85
C GLU A 285 -5.39 -6.62 -16.68
N ILE A 286 -5.69 -7.05 -15.44
CA ILE A 286 -6.28 -8.36 -15.16
C ILE A 286 -7.61 -8.51 -15.90
N ASP A 287 -8.48 -7.51 -15.85
CA ASP A 287 -9.77 -7.56 -16.53
C ASP A 287 -9.62 -7.55 -18.06
N PHE A 288 -8.64 -6.82 -18.59
CA PHE A 288 -8.28 -6.88 -20.00
C PHE A 288 -7.81 -8.28 -20.42
N LEU A 289 -6.91 -8.89 -19.65
CA LEU A 289 -6.42 -10.24 -19.91
C LEU A 289 -7.53 -11.29 -19.80
N LYS A 290 -8.46 -11.14 -18.84
CA LYS A 290 -9.65 -12.01 -18.76
C LYS A 290 -10.51 -11.91 -20.01
N GLN A 291 -10.77 -10.69 -20.51
CA GLN A 291 -11.50 -10.50 -21.77
C GLN A 291 -10.77 -11.14 -22.95
N GLN A 292 -9.44 -11.02 -23.01
CA GLN A 292 -8.63 -11.66 -24.04
C GLN A 292 -8.72 -13.19 -23.97
N VAL A 293 -8.62 -13.78 -22.78
CA VAL A 293 -8.78 -15.23 -22.59
C VAL A 293 -10.18 -15.70 -22.98
N GLU A 294 -11.23 -14.95 -22.64
CA GLU A 294 -12.60 -15.31 -22.98
C GLU A 294 -12.82 -15.25 -24.50
N SER A 295 -12.36 -14.19 -25.18
CA SER A 295 -12.43 -14.09 -26.64
C SER A 295 -11.66 -15.21 -27.35
N GLN A 296 -10.46 -15.56 -26.87
CA GLN A 296 -9.71 -16.70 -27.40
C GLN A 296 -10.44 -18.03 -27.17
N ARG A 297 -11.11 -18.20 -26.02
CA ARG A 297 -11.93 -19.40 -25.75
C ARG A 297 -13.11 -19.49 -26.70
N GLU A 298 -13.81 -18.38 -26.95
CA GLU A 298 -14.91 -18.32 -27.92
C GLU A 298 -14.40 -18.67 -29.34
N GLU A 299 -13.25 -18.13 -29.74
CA GLU A 299 -12.61 -18.44 -31.03
C GLU A 299 -12.26 -19.93 -31.14
N ILE A 300 -11.60 -20.51 -30.13
CA ILE A 300 -11.30 -21.95 -30.07
C ILE A 300 -12.59 -22.79 -30.17
N GLN A 301 -13.65 -22.38 -29.45
CA GLN A 301 -14.93 -23.09 -29.50
C GLN A 301 -15.57 -23.02 -30.89
N SER A 302 -15.48 -21.88 -31.57
CA SER A 302 -15.98 -21.73 -32.94
C SER A 302 -15.21 -22.60 -33.92
N LEU A 303 -13.88 -22.61 -33.83
CA LEU A 303 -13.00 -23.44 -34.66
C LEU A 303 -13.20 -24.93 -34.39
N ALA A 304 -13.50 -25.31 -33.14
CA ALA A 304 -13.83 -26.68 -32.79
C ALA A 304 -15.14 -27.13 -33.46
N LYS A 305 -16.19 -26.29 -33.45
CA LYS A 305 -17.45 -26.55 -34.16
C LYS A 305 -17.26 -26.62 -35.68
N GLU A 306 -16.45 -25.73 -36.25
CA GLU A 306 -16.13 -25.76 -37.68
C GLU A 306 -15.37 -27.04 -38.06
N ASN A 307 -14.39 -27.46 -37.24
CA ASN A 307 -13.69 -28.73 -37.44
C ASN A 307 -14.63 -29.93 -37.33
N GLU A 308 -15.59 -29.93 -36.41
CA GLU A 308 -16.58 -30.99 -36.28
C GLU A 308 -17.46 -31.09 -37.53
N GLN A 309 -17.94 -29.96 -38.04
CA GLN A 309 -18.69 -29.88 -39.30
C GLN A 309 -17.87 -30.39 -40.49
N LEU A 310 -16.63 -29.91 -40.63
CA LEU A 310 -15.74 -30.38 -41.69
C LEU A 310 -15.43 -31.88 -41.59
N GLN A 311 -15.33 -32.43 -40.38
CA GLN A 311 -15.18 -33.88 -40.19
C GLN A 311 -16.43 -34.65 -40.60
N GLU A 312 -17.63 -34.12 -40.34
CA GLU A 312 -18.90 -34.70 -40.76
C GLU A 312 -19.04 -34.68 -42.29
N ASP A 313 -18.78 -33.53 -42.92
CA ASP A 313 -18.75 -33.36 -44.38
C ASP A 313 -17.74 -34.31 -45.03
N LEU A 314 -16.55 -34.46 -44.44
CA LEU A 314 -15.51 -35.36 -44.92
C LEU A 314 -15.95 -36.83 -44.79
N LYS A 315 -16.66 -37.20 -43.72
CA LYS A 315 -17.27 -38.53 -43.58
C LYS A 315 -18.34 -38.76 -44.65
N GLU A 316 -19.22 -37.79 -44.88
CA GLU A 316 -20.28 -37.88 -45.90
C GLU A 316 -19.70 -37.96 -47.33
N ALA A 317 -18.68 -37.17 -47.64
CA ALA A 317 -17.98 -37.24 -48.91
C ALA A 317 -17.29 -38.61 -49.09
N LYS A 318 -16.70 -39.17 -48.03
CA LYS A 318 -16.12 -40.52 -48.05
C LYS A 318 -17.17 -41.61 -48.27
N THR A 319 -18.37 -41.51 -47.67
CA THR A 319 -19.44 -42.49 -47.89
C THR A 319 -19.98 -42.40 -49.32
N LYS A 320 -20.22 -41.19 -49.83
CA LYS A 320 -20.59 -40.95 -51.24
C LYS A 320 -19.54 -41.50 -52.20
N PHE A 321 -18.26 -41.22 -51.97
CA PHE A 321 -17.17 -41.76 -52.79
C PHE A 321 -17.11 -43.29 -52.76
N ARG A 322 -17.32 -43.93 -51.60
CA ARG A 322 -17.39 -45.40 -51.50
C ARG A 322 -18.58 -45.97 -52.25
N ALA A 323 -19.74 -45.31 -52.20
CA ALA A 323 -20.93 -45.71 -52.95
C ALA A 323 -20.70 -45.61 -54.46
N GLU A 324 -20.17 -44.47 -54.93
CA GLU A 324 -19.77 -44.26 -56.32
C GLU A 324 -18.74 -45.29 -56.79
N LYS A 325 -17.71 -45.57 -55.98
CA LYS A 325 -16.72 -46.60 -56.30
C LYS A 325 -17.36 -47.98 -56.46
N ARG A 326 -18.27 -48.37 -55.57
CA ARG A 326 -19.02 -49.64 -55.69
C ARG A 326 -19.91 -49.65 -56.92
N ASN A 327 -20.55 -48.54 -57.26
CA ASN A 327 -21.35 -48.43 -58.48
C ASN A 327 -20.47 -48.57 -59.72
N LYS A 328 -19.31 -47.90 -59.77
CA LYS A 328 -18.32 -48.08 -60.82
C LYS A 328 -17.89 -49.54 -60.95
N GLU A 329 -17.55 -50.21 -59.86
CA GLU A 329 -17.18 -51.64 -59.88
C GLU A 329 -18.32 -52.52 -60.41
N LYS A 330 -19.59 -52.20 -60.12
CA LYS A 330 -20.74 -52.89 -60.71
C LYS A 330 -20.87 -52.61 -62.20
N VAL A 331 -20.71 -51.37 -62.65
CA VAL A 331 -20.72 -50.98 -64.07
C VAL A 331 -19.62 -51.72 -64.82
N ASP A 332 -18.39 -51.72 -64.29
CA ASP A 332 -17.24 -52.38 -64.89
C ASP A 332 -17.48 -53.89 -65.05
N ARG A 333 -18.16 -54.54 -64.07
CA ARG A 333 -18.59 -55.95 -64.21
C ARG A 333 -19.62 -56.15 -65.30
N ILE A 334 -20.67 -55.32 -65.35
CA ILE A 334 -21.70 -55.42 -66.40
C ILE A 334 -21.08 -55.21 -67.78
N LEU A 335 -20.18 -54.24 -67.92
CA LEU A 335 -19.45 -53.99 -69.17
C LEU A 335 -18.54 -55.17 -69.52
N TYR A 336 -17.86 -55.76 -68.55
CA TYR A 336 -17.05 -56.96 -68.74
C TYR A 336 -17.90 -58.14 -69.20
N ASP A 337 -19.02 -58.41 -68.52
CA ASP A 337 -19.94 -59.50 -68.85
C ASP A 337 -20.60 -59.27 -70.22
N ALA A 338 -20.95 -58.03 -70.56
CA ALA A 338 -21.44 -57.67 -71.89
C ALA A 338 -20.37 -57.83 -72.97
N ALA A 339 -19.12 -57.43 -72.71
CA ALA A 339 -18.01 -57.61 -73.63
C ALA A 339 -17.64 -59.10 -73.81
N GLU A 340 -17.71 -59.90 -72.75
CA GLU A 340 -17.52 -61.37 -72.77
C GLU A 340 -18.66 -62.04 -73.55
N ALA A 341 -19.91 -61.61 -73.37
CA ALA A 341 -21.04 -62.09 -74.16
C ALA A 341 -20.86 -61.78 -75.66
N ILE A 342 -20.41 -60.57 -76.01
CA ILE A 342 -20.09 -60.19 -77.40
C ILE A 342 -18.86 -60.95 -77.93
N LYS A 343 -17.85 -61.20 -77.09
CA LYS A 343 -16.65 -61.97 -77.47
C LYS A 343 -16.97 -63.45 -77.70
N MET A 344 -17.80 -64.06 -76.85
CA MET A 344 -18.32 -65.42 -77.07
C MET A 344 -19.15 -65.52 -78.35
N MET A 345 -19.83 -64.44 -78.75
CA MET A 345 -20.52 -64.34 -80.04
C MET A 345 -19.55 -64.28 -81.21
N LEU A 346 -18.48 -63.49 -81.12
CA LEU A 346 -17.47 -63.32 -82.18
C LEU A 346 -16.48 -64.50 -82.28
N GLN A 347 -16.26 -65.29 -81.21
CA GLN A 347 -15.41 -66.48 -81.27
C GLN A 347 -16.13 -67.72 -81.80
N LYS A 348 -17.47 -67.72 -81.90
CA LYS A 348 -18.26 -68.82 -82.47
C LYS A 348 -18.53 -68.67 -83.97
N SER A 349 -17.90 -67.70 -84.65
CA SER A 349 -18.08 -67.47 -86.08
C SER A 349 -17.06 -68.16 -86.99
N ASP A 350 -16.04 -68.81 -86.45
CA ASP A 350 -14.93 -69.33 -87.27
C ASP A 350 -14.93 -70.84 -87.52
N ASP A 351 -15.94 -71.58 -87.07
CA ASP A 351 -16.03 -73.00 -87.42
C ASP A 351 -17.41 -73.39 -87.98
N THR A 352 -17.35 -73.80 -89.25
CA THR A 352 -18.28 -74.65 -90.03
C THR A 352 -19.40 -73.96 -90.82
N GLU A 353 -19.12 -73.79 -92.11
CA GLU A 353 -20.09 -73.89 -93.19
C GLU A 353 -20.96 -75.14 -93.01
N SER A 354 -22.28 -74.98 -92.86
CA SER A 354 -23.31 -75.87 -93.44
C SER A 354 -24.73 -75.47 -93.01
N GLU A 355 -25.60 -75.48 -94.00
CA GLU A 355 -27.06 -75.40 -94.00
C GLU A 355 -27.84 -75.55 -92.67
N SER A 356 -28.58 -74.49 -92.31
CA SER A 356 -30.02 -74.52 -91.94
C SER A 356 -30.38 -73.19 -91.29
N GLY A 357 -31.21 -72.38 -91.96
CA GLY A 357 -31.66 -71.06 -91.47
C GLY A 357 -32.49 -71.07 -90.17
N TYR A 358 -32.74 -72.25 -89.58
CA TYR A 358 -33.46 -72.39 -88.31
C TYR A 358 -32.54 -72.33 -87.07
N ASN A 359 -31.24 -72.68 -87.19
CA ASN A 359 -30.30 -72.65 -86.07
C ASN A 359 -29.75 -71.26 -85.75
N ASP A 360 -29.77 -70.34 -86.72
CA ASP A 360 -29.34 -68.95 -86.51
C ASP A 360 -30.39 -68.12 -85.75
N ILE A 361 -31.67 -68.51 -85.83
CA ILE A 361 -32.76 -67.85 -85.13
C ILE A 361 -32.72 -68.17 -83.65
N GLU A 362 -32.59 -69.44 -83.25
CA GLU A 362 -32.48 -69.82 -81.84
C GLU A 362 -31.21 -69.27 -81.16
N LYS A 363 -30.09 -69.17 -81.88
CA LYS A 363 -28.87 -68.53 -81.37
C LYS A 363 -29.07 -67.03 -81.17
N LYS A 364 -29.78 -66.38 -82.09
CA LYS A 364 -30.12 -64.95 -82.01
C LYS A 364 -31.13 -64.66 -80.89
N ASP A 365 -32.10 -65.54 -80.66
CA ASP A 365 -33.08 -65.40 -79.59
C ASP A 365 -32.45 -65.63 -78.22
N ASN A 366 -31.59 -66.65 -78.06
CA ASN A 366 -30.80 -66.83 -76.83
C ASN A 366 -29.81 -65.67 -76.58
N MET A 367 -29.26 -65.06 -77.64
CA MET A 367 -28.43 -63.85 -77.55
C MET A 367 -29.24 -62.65 -77.09
N LEU A 368 -30.42 -62.44 -77.68
CA LEU A 368 -31.33 -61.37 -77.28
C LEU A 368 -31.82 -61.56 -75.86
N GLU A 369 -32.07 -62.80 -75.43
CA GLU A 369 -32.48 -63.13 -74.07
C GLU A 369 -31.36 -62.88 -73.05
N ASN A 370 -30.12 -63.31 -73.33
CA ASN A 370 -28.97 -63.02 -72.47
C ASN A 370 -28.64 -61.52 -72.41
N LEU A 371 -28.71 -60.81 -73.54
CA LEU A 371 -28.55 -59.35 -73.57
C LEU A 371 -29.70 -58.64 -72.86
N LEU A 372 -30.92 -59.15 -72.92
CA LEU A 372 -32.09 -58.61 -72.21
C LEU A 372 -31.96 -58.81 -70.70
N ILE A 373 -31.43 -59.95 -70.24
CA ILE A 373 -31.13 -60.19 -68.82
C ILE A 373 -30.03 -59.22 -68.34
N LEU A 374 -28.98 -59.02 -69.14
CA LEU A 374 -27.91 -58.05 -68.84
C LEU A 374 -28.45 -56.61 -68.83
N LEU A 375 -29.31 -56.24 -69.77
CA LEU A 375 -29.98 -54.93 -69.81
C LEU A 375 -30.90 -54.72 -68.62
N ASN A 376 -31.65 -55.74 -68.20
CA ASN A 376 -32.46 -55.69 -66.97
C ASN A 376 -31.60 -55.52 -65.73
N SER A 377 -30.45 -56.20 -65.66
CA SER A 377 -29.51 -56.05 -64.54
C SER A 377 -28.84 -54.66 -64.51
N ALA A 378 -28.54 -54.07 -65.68
CA ALA A 378 -28.02 -52.72 -65.82
C ALA A 378 -29.07 -51.67 -65.43
N ALA A 379 -30.31 -51.84 -65.89
CA ALA A 379 -31.45 -50.98 -65.58
C ALA A 379 -31.81 -51.03 -64.08
N ALA A 380 -31.70 -52.20 -63.42
CA ALA A 380 -31.90 -52.33 -61.98
C ALA A 380 -30.84 -51.58 -61.14
N ILE A 381 -29.66 -51.30 -61.72
CA ILE A 381 -28.59 -50.49 -61.11
C ILE A 381 -28.72 -49.02 -61.53
N GLY A 382 -29.70 -48.68 -62.37
CA GLY A 382 -29.98 -47.32 -62.86
C GLY A 382 -29.11 -46.90 -64.05
N ILE A 383 -28.52 -47.86 -64.77
CA ILE A 383 -27.64 -47.60 -65.91
C ILE A 383 -28.36 -47.99 -67.20
N GLY A 384 -28.65 -46.98 -68.03
CA GLY A 384 -29.33 -47.14 -69.32
C GLY A 384 -30.86 -47.18 -69.20
N PRO A 385 -31.58 -47.07 -70.34
CA PRO A 385 -33.04 -47.09 -70.36
C PRO A 385 -33.56 -48.45 -69.89
N GLN A 386 -34.70 -48.46 -69.19
CA GLN A 386 -35.38 -49.73 -68.92
C GLN A 386 -35.76 -50.38 -70.26
N PRO A 387 -35.77 -51.71 -70.39
CA PRO A 387 -36.14 -52.36 -71.66
C PRO A 387 -37.54 -51.96 -72.17
N GLU A 388 -38.40 -51.44 -71.29
CA GLU A 388 -39.72 -50.86 -71.61
C GLU A 388 -39.67 -49.48 -72.30
N GLU A 389 -38.53 -48.79 -72.25
CA GLU A 389 -38.28 -47.49 -72.89
C GLU A 389 -37.73 -47.63 -74.32
N PHE A 390 -37.19 -48.81 -74.67
CA PHE A 390 -36.77 -49.12 -76.04
C PHE A 390 -38.00 -49.35 -76.92
N GLY A 391 -38.45 -48.28 -77.59
CA GLY A 391 -39.60 -48.32 -78.51
C GLY A 391 -40.39 -47.02 -78.60
N LYS A 392 -40.14 -46.05 -77.71
CA LYS A 392 -40.76 -44.73 -77.78
C LYS A 392 -39.90 -43.78 -78.63
N TYR A 393 -40.13 -43.82 -79.94
CA TYR A 393 -39.75 -42.72 -80.83
C TYR A 393 -40.64 -41.51 -80.49
N GLU A 394 -40.15 -40.60 -79.66
CA GLU A 394 -40.79 -39.29 -79.51
C GLU A 394 -39.96 -38.19 -80.19
N MET A 395 -40.63 -37.64 -81.21
CA MET A 395 -40.24 -36.53 -82.04
C MET A 395 -39.86 -35.31 -81.21
N ARG A 396 -38.66 -34.80 -81.51
CA ARG A 396 -38.19 -33.47 -81.12
C ARG A 396 -39.19 -32.41 -81.64
N GLN A 397 -39.97 -31.80 -80.75
CA GLN A 397 -40.65 -30.54 -81.04
C GLN A 397 -40.00 -29.38 -80.28
N LYS A 398 -39.60 -28.36 -81.04
CA LYS A 398 -39.26 -27.03 -80.52
C LYS A 398 -40.55 -26.22 -80.37
N SER A 399 -40.60 -25.45 -79.28
CA SER A 399 -40.98 -24.04 -79.20
C SER A 399 -42.18 -23.69 -78.31
N ALA A 400 -41.97 -22.54 -77.65
CA ALA A 400 -42.91 -21.53 -77.16
C ALA A 400 -43.35 -21.58 -75.68
N SER A 401 -42.84 -20.57 -74.99
CA SER A 401 -43.35 -19.84 -73.83
C SER A 401 -44.88 -19.76 -73.69
N GLU A 402 -45.40 -19.91 -72.48
CA GLU A 402 -45.99 -18.81 -71.69
C GLU A 402 -46.33 -19.23 -70.25
N MET A 403 -46.31 -18.23 -69.37
CA MET A 403 -46.53 -18.29 -67.91
C MET A 403 -47.95 -18.76 -67.53
N PRO A 404 -48.16 -19.25 -66.28
CA PRO A 404 -48.74 -18.37 -65.26
C PRO A 404 -48.15 -18.58 -63.86
N GLY A 405 -48.03 -17.47 -63.12
CA GLY A 405 -47.45 -17.45 -61.79
C GLY A 405 -48.38 -17.94 -60.68
N SER A 406 -47.79 -18.24 -59.53
CA SER A 406 -48.24 -17.77 -58.21
C SER A 406 -47.47 -18.50 -57.09
N LYS A 407 -46.72 -17.68 -56.33
CA LYS A 407 -46.38 -17.81 -54.90
C LYS A 407 -45.14 -18.63 -54.50
N GLN A 408 -44.21 -17.86 -53.91
CA GLN A 408 -43.41 -18.14 -52.70
C GLN A 408 -42.37 -19.27 -52.80
N GLY A 409 -41.08 -19.11 -52.52
CA GLY A 409 -40.32 -18.00 -51.95
C GLY A 409 -38.82 -18.19 -52.26
N LEU A 410 -38.11 -17.07 -52.20
CA LEU A 410 -36.69 -16.86 -52.50
C LEU A 410 -36.13 -16.29 -51.17
N LYS A 411 -34.95 -16.63 -50.61
CA LYS A 411 -33.58 -16.78 -51.14
C LYS A 411 -32.69 -17.38 -50.02
N ARG A 412 -31.72 -18.25 -50.30
CA ARG A 412 -30.33 -18.03 -50.83
C ARG A 412 -29.33 -17.58 -49.75
N GLY A 413 -28.36 -18.45 -49.48
CA GLY A 413 -27.11 -18.12 -48.80
C GLY A 413 -26.00 -19.01 -49.34
N MET A 414 -25.06 -18.43 -50.09
CA MET A 414 -23.64 -18.80 -50.16
C MET A 414 -22.86 -17.58 -50.68
N LEU A 415 -21.72 -17.34 -50.04
CA LEU A 415 -20.75 -16.22 -50.01
C LEU A 415 -20.06 -15.97 -51.39
N PRO A 416 -19.06 -15.04 -51.62
CA PRO A 416 -18.19 -14.33 -50.66
C PRO A 416 -17.64 -12.91 -51.06
N MET A 417 -16.77 -12.37 -50.18
CA MET A 417 -15.70 -11.35 -50.34
C MET A 417 -15.98 -9.83 -50.55
N SER A 418 -15.24 -9.04 -49.75
CA SER A 418 -14.97 -7.58 -49.70
C SER A 418 -14.42 -6.97 -51.03
N PRO A 419 -14.24 -5.63 -51.28
CA PRO A 419 -14.07 -4.53 -50.32
C PRO A 419 -14.59 -3.09 -50.70
N VAL A 420 -14.47 -2.16 -49.71
CA VAL A 420 -14.38 -0.67 -49.81
C VAL A 420 -15.64 0.18 -50.06
N ALA A 421 -15.97 0.97 -49.01
CA ALA A 421 -16.44 2.36 -48.90
C ALA A 421 -17.71 2.81 -49.68
N ARG A 422 -18.72 3.38 -49.02
CA ARG A 422 -18.74 4.73 -48.42
C ARG A 422 -20.09 4.97 -47.73
N SER A 423 -20.02 5.85 -46.71
CA SER A 423 -21.06 6.80 -46.27
C SER A 423 -22.19 6.30 -45.35
N GLY A 424 -22.22 6.90 -44.15
CA GLY A 424 -23.47 7.20 -43.44
C GLY A 424 -23.49 6.73 -41.98
N GLY A 425 -22.94 7.55 -41.09
CA GLY A 425 -23.05 7.32 -39.65
C GLY A 425 -24.43 7.67 -39.10
N THR A 426 -24.87 6.90 -38.09
CA THR A 426 -25.78 7.34 -37.03
C THR A 426 -25.36 6.68 -35.71
N LEU A 427 -25.29 7.51 -34.67
CA LEU A 427 -24.86 7.20 -33.30
C LEU A 427 -25.74 6.14 -32.62
N PRO A 428 -25.18 5.32 -31.69
CA PRO A 428 -25.98 4.58 -30.74
C PRO A 428 -26.49 5.50 -29.60
N HIS A 429 -27.71 5.20 -29.19
CA HIS A 429 -28.51 5.93 -28.21
C HIS A 429 -28.11 5.49 -26.79
N TYR A 430 -27.27 6.27 -26.11
CA TYR A 430 -27.14 6.22 -24.65
C TYR A 430 -26.89 7.63 -24.12
N GLN A 431 -27.75 8.09 -23.21
CA GLN A 431 -27.55 9.31 -22.44
C GLN A 431 -27.22 8.94 -20.98
N LEU A 432 -26.40 9.77 -20.33
CA LEU A 432 -26.04 9.62 -18.91
C LEU A 432 -27.32 9.53 -18.05
N GLY A 433 -27.58 8.35 -17.48
CA GLY A 433 -28.72 8.09 -16.59
C GLY A 433 -29.40 6.73 -16.76
N ASP A 434 -29.05 5.95 -17.78
CA ASP A 434 -29.79 4.73 -18.18
C ASP A 434 -29.34 3.41 -17.50
N LEU A 435 -28.57 3.51 -16.41
CA LEU A 435 -28.28 2.37 -15.54
C LEU A 435 -28.89 2.69 -14.18
N GLY A 436 -29.89 1.90 -13.78
CA GLY A 436 -30.72 2.05 -12.59
C GLY A 436 -29.95 2.13 -11.27
N LEU A 437 -29.35 3.28 -11.00
CA LEU A 437 -28.89 3.72 -9.71
C LEU A 437 -29.75 4.92 -9.32
N ILE A 438 -30.63 4.69 -8.35
CA ILE A 438 -31.42 5.74 -7.70
C ILE A 438 -30.44 6.86 -7.28
N PRO A 439 -30.60 8.11 -7.78
CA PRO A 439 -29.78 9.21 -7.31
C PRO A 439 -30.06 9.42 -5.83
N ARG A 440 -29.05 9.21 -4.98
CA ARG A 440 -29.16 9.60 -3.57
C ARG A 440 -29.49 11.10 -3.54
N PRO A 441 -30.49 11.55 -2.75
CA PRO A 441 -30.71 12.97 -2.57
C PRO A 441 -29.42 13.60 -2.04
N LYS A 442 -29.06 14.76 -2.59
CA LYS A 442 -27.95 15.59 -2.11
C LYS A 442 -28.25 16.01 -0.67
N ASN A 443 -27.93 15.16 0.29
CA ASN A 443 -27.88 15.52 1.69
C ASN A 443 -26.65 16.41 1.86
N HIS A 444 -26.88 17.72 1.76
CA HIS A 444 -25.93 18.73 2.16
C HIS A 444 -25.55 18.46 3.62
N ILE A 445 -24.33 17.97 3.85
CA ILE A 445 -23.77 17.85 5.19
C ILE A 445 -23.60 19.29 5.68
N PRO A 446 -24.32 19.74 6.72
CA PRO A 446 -24.22 21.10 7.18
C PRO A 446 -22.81 21.31 7.72
N THR A 447 -22.05 22.19 7.05
CA THR A 447 -20.77 22.64 7.56
C THR A 447 -20.99 23.42 8.87
N SER A 448 -19.96 23.59 9.70
CA SER A 448 -20.05 24.40 10.92
C SER A 448 -20.61 25.81 10.66
N VAL A 449 -20.45 26.31 9.43
CA VAL A 449 -20.94 27.59 8.94
C VAL A 449 -22.46 27.61 8.72
N ASP A 450 -23.04 26.49 8.28
CA ASP A 450 -24.50 26.35 8.06
C ASP A 450 -25.27 26.22 9.38
N LYS A 451 -24.67 25.56 10.38
CA LYS A 451 -25.24 25.45 11.73
C LYS A 451 -25.35 26.80 12.46
N MET A 452 -24.46 27.74 12.14
CA MET A 452 -24.54 29.12 12.66
C MET A 452 -25.60 29.97 11.96
N ARG A 453 -26.10 29.54 10.79
CA ARG A 453 -27.11 30.28 10.02
C ARG A 453 -28.51 30.16 10.62
N VAL A 454 -28.76 29.16 11.46
CA VAL A 454 -30.07 28.83 12.09
C VAL A 454 -30.27 29.50 13.46
N LEU A 455 -29.28 30.22 13.99
CA LEU A 455 -29.40 30.90 15.28
C LEU A 455 -30.21 32.20 15.14
N SER A 456 -31.22 32.35 16.01
CA SER A 456 -32.16 33.48 16.07
C SER A 456 -31.46 34.84 16.06
N ALA A 457 -32.10 35.83 15.41
CA ALA A 457 -31.61 37.20 15.20
C ALA A 457 -31.30 38.00 16.48
N THR A 458 -31.53 37.44 17.66
CA THR A 458 -31.40 38.09 18.97
C THR A 458 -30.17 37.66 19.77
N THR A 459 -29.27 36.81 19.23
CA THR A 459 -28.02 36.45 19.93
C THR A 459 -26.86 37.35 19.47
N ARG A 460 -25.99 37.77 20.39
CA ARG A 460 -24.86 38.74 20.25
C ARG A 460 -23.84 38.47 19.12
N LEU A 461 -24.04 37.45 18.28
CA LEU A 461 -23.20 37.08 17.13
C LEU A 461 -23.82 37.45 15.75
N GLY A 462 -24.99 38.11 15.72
CA GLY A 462 -25.68 38.48 14.46
C GLY A 462 -24.93 39.48 13.55
N GLY A 463 -23.94 40.20 14.07
CA GLY A 463 -23.14 41.19 13.32
C GLY A 463 -22.21 40.59 12.26
N LEU A 464 -21.89 39.30 12.34
CA LEU A 464 -20.93 38.64 11.43
C LEU A 464 -21.56 38.18 10.10
N ARG A 465 -22.89 38.24 9.95
CA ARG A 465 -23.58 37.85 8.71
C ARG A 465 -23.25 38.74 7.50
N LYS A 466 -22.84 40.00 7.71
CA LYS A 466 -22.60 40.97 6.61
C LYS A 466 -21.23 40.86 5.95
N VAL A 467 -20.30 40.10 6.53
CA VAL A 467 -18.89 40.06 6.07
C VAL A 467 -18.64 38.96 5.03
N LEU A 468 -19.51 37.94 4.96
CA LEU A 468 -19.26 36.72 4.15
C LEU A 468 -19.86 36.74 2.74
N THR A 469 -20.53 37.81 2.31
CA THR A 469 -21.21 37.86 0.99
C THR A 469 -20.51 38.71 -0.07
N LYS A 470 -19.24 39.08 0.11
CA LYS A 470 -18.47 39.75 -0.95
C LYS A 470 -17.38 38.83 -1.47
N SER A 471 -17.68 38.12 -2.55
CA SER A 471 -16.66 37.56 -3.42
C SER A 471 -15.89 38.71 -4.08
N VAL A 472 -14.58 38.77 -3.85
CA VAL A 472 -13.66 39.46 -4.75
C VAL A 472 -12.77 38.38 -5.36
N ALA A 473 -12.90 38.23 -6.67
CA ALA A 473 -12.06 37.39 -7.49
C ALA A 473 -10.62 37.93 -7.51
N VAL A 474 -9.66 37.00 -7.49
CA VAL A 474 -8.26 37.10 -7.96
C VAL A 474 -7.47 38.33 -7.47
N GLN A 475 -6.67 38.14 -6.42
CA GLN A 475 -5.29 38.66 -6.31
C GLN A 475 -4.61 37.99 -5.11
N THR A 476 -4.06 36.79 -5.32
CA THR A 476 -3.12 36.16 -4.38
C THR A 476 -1.71 36.74 -4.61
N VAL A 477 -1.42 37.90 -4.05
CA VAL A 477 -0.03 38.26 -3.74
C VAL A 477 0.16 37.97 -2.26
N SER A 478 0.73 36.81 -1.99
CA SER A 478 0.97 36.31 -0.66
C SER A 478 2.04 37.19 0.02
N ALA A 479 1.70 37.73 1.20
CA ALA A 479 2.62 38.42 2.11
C ALA A 479 3.93 37.66 2.47
N PRO A 480 4.06 36.32 2.35
CA PRO A 480 5.35 35.64 2.52
C PRO A 480 6.40 36.02 1.46
N LYS A 481 5.99 36.46 0.27
CA LYS A 481 6.94 36.80 -0.81
C LYS A 481 7.65 38.13 -0.57
N ALA A 482 6.98 39.10 0.07
CA ALA A 482 7.59 40.39 0.43
C ALA A 482 8.68 40.24 1.51
N LEU A 483 8.51 39.30 2.45
CA LEU A 483 9.54 38.98 3.44
C LEU A 483 10.72 38.23 2.83
N PHE A 484 10.46 37.33 1.87
CA PHE A 484 11.51 36.60 1.17
C PHE A 484 12.38 37.52 0.27
N TYR A 485 11.79 38.52 -0.39
CA TYR A 485 12.54 39.50 -1.18
C TYR A 485 13.37 40.46 -0.31
N ALA A 486 12.89 40.82 0.89
CA ALA A 486 13.66 41.64 1.82
C ALA A 486 14.92 40.90 2.31
N ASP A 487 14.78 39.61 2.65
CA ASP A 487 15.87 38.77 3.13
C ASP A 487 16.91 38.48 2.03
N GLN A 488 16.42 38.28 0.78
CA GLN A 488 17.29 38.05 -0.37
C GLN A 488 18.07 39.30 -0.81
N LEU A 489 17.51 40.51 -0.61
CA LEU A 489 18.20 41.79 -0.85
C LEU A 489 19.25 42.09 0.23
N LEU A 490 18.99 41.73 1.49
CA LEU A 490 19.96 41.82 2.59
C LEU A 490 21.14 40.87 2.36
N SER A 491 20.90 39.63 1.90
CA SER A 491 21.96 38.64 1.67
C SER A 491 22.96 39.01 0.56
N LYS A 492 22.61 39.93 -0.34
CA LYS A 492 23.47 40.38 -1.47
C LYS A 492 24.14 41.74 -1.24
N ALA A 493 23.89 42.39 -0.11
CA ALA A 493 24.46 43.70 0.20
C ALA A 493 25.88 43.55 0.81
N PRO A 494 26.87 44.38 0.41
CA PRO A 494 28.23 44.31 0.96
C PRO A 494 28.22 44.60 2.47
N THR A 495 29.08 43.90 3.23
CA THR A 495 29.07 43.84 4.71
C THR A 495 28.97 45.19 5.42
N GLY A 496 29.53 46.26 4.84
CA GLY A 496 29.44 47.61 5.41
C GLY A 496 28.02 48.22 5.45
N THR A 497 27.11 47.84 4.55
CA THR A 497 25.72 48.35 4.58
C THR A 497 24.83 47.56 5.54
N GLN A 498 25.15 46.28 5.80
CA GLN A 498 24.46 45.48 6.83
C GLN A 498 24.76 46.01 8.24
N GLU A 499 26.02 46.37 8.53
CA GLU A 499 26.41 46.97 9.81
C GLU A 499 25.81 48.36 10.01
N ALA A 500 25.69 49.18 8.96
CA ALA A 500 25.10 50.51 9.06
C ALA A 500 23.61 50.47 9.47
N VAL A 501 22.82 49.52 8.93
CA VAL A 501 21.38 49.38 9.25
C VAL A 501 21.17 48.82 10.67
N ILE A 502 22.05 47.94 11.13
CA ILE A 502 22.05 47.43 12.51
C ILE A 502 22.50 48.54 13.49
N SER A 503 23.48 49.37 13.11
CA SER A 503 23.93 50.50 13.94
C SER A 503 22.84 51.58 14.11
N MET A 504 22.11 51.91 13.03
CA MET A 504 21.02 52.89 13.07
C MET A 504 19.81 52.45 13.90
N THR A 505 19.60 51.14 14.05
CA THR A 505 18.55 50.60 14.93
C THR A 505 18.99 50.60 16.41
N THR A 506 20.28 50.47 16.69
CA THR A 506 20.84 50.61 18.06
C THR A 506 21.03 52.05 18.52
N GLU A 507 21.19 53.03 17.63
CA GLU A 507 21.40 54.44 18.01
C GLU A 507 20.12 55.17 18.48
N ARG A 508 18.92 54.60 18.27
CA ARG A 508 17.67 55.20 18.79
C ARG A 508 17.38 54.95 20.27
N ILE A 509 18.26 54.23 20.99
CA ILE A 509 18.05 53.88 22.42
C ILE A 509 19.02 54.62 23.37
N ARG A 510 19.93 55.46 22.89
CA ARG A 510 20.77 56.30 23.77
C ARG A 510 20.54 57.79 23.52
N SER A 511 19.69 58.38 24.35
CA SER A 511 19.66 59.82 24.56
C SER A 511 20.95 60.30 25.26
N PRO A 512 21.60 61.39 24.82
CA PRO A 512 22.73 61.97 25.54
C PRO A 512 22.22 62.82 26.71
N GLY A 513 22.74 62.56 27.92
CA GLY A 513 22.45 63.36 29.11
C GLY A 513 22.98 64.79 28.97
N MET A 514 22.09 65.78 29.19
CA MET A 514 22.48 67.18 29.36
C MET A 514 23.01 67.43 30.78
N PRO A 515 24.04 68.29 30.97
CA PRO A 515 24.52 68.67 32.28
C PRO A 515 23.61 69.77 32.87
N LEU A 516 23.19 69.57 34.12
CA LEU A 516 22.41 70.54 34.89
C LEU A 516 23.32 71.69 35.36
N GLY A 517 23.08 72.90 34.85
CA GLY A 517 23.59 74.16 35.41
C GLY A 517 22.72 74.67 36.58
N PRO A 518 23.19 75.65 37.37
CA PRO A 518 22.55 76.03 38.63
C PRO A 518 21.30 76.91 38.40
N ILE A 519 20.24 76.61 39.16
CA ILE A 519 18.93 77.29 39.07
C ILE A 519 18.94 78.53 39.96
N HIS A 520 18.81 79.71 39.34
CA HIS A 520 18.44 80.95 40.00
C HIS A 520 16.93 80.97 40.32
N THR A 521 16.59 81.46 41.50
CA THR A 521 15.22 81.69 41.98
C THR A 521 14.57 82.88 41.28
N ALA A 522 13.41 82.69 40.65
CA ALA A 522 12.53 83.78 40.22
C ALA A 522 11.11 83.58 40.78
N LYS A 523 10.65 84.57 41.54
CA LYS A 523 9.29 84.73 42.03
C LYS A 523 8.35 85.05 40.87
N ALA A 524 7.16 84.47 40.84
CA ALA A 524 6.03 85.00 40.08
C ALA A 524 4.74 84.92 40.91
N THR A 525 4.22 86.09 41.23
CA THR A 525 2.90 86.38 41.80
C THR A 525 1.78 86.00 40.84
N SER A 526 0.69 85.41 41.34
CA SER A 526 -0.58 85.33 40.59
C SER A 526 -1.70 85.99 41.39
N LYS A 527 -2.35 86.95 40.71
CA LYS A 527 -3.49 87.74 41.18
C LYS A 527 -4.79 86.93 41.08
N VAL A 528 -5.63 87.23 42.05
CA VAL A 528 -7.06 86.96 42.16
C VAL A 528 -7.85 87.44 40.95
N TYR A 529 -8.76 86.60 40.45
CA TYR A 529 -10.14 86.95 40.11
C TYR A 529 -11.06 85.80 40.51
#